data_AF-A0A418WC81-F1
#
_entry.id   AF-A0A418WC81-F1
#
_cell.length_a   1.000
_cell.length_b   1.000
_cell.length_c   1.000
_cell.angle_alpha   90.00
_cell.angle_beta   90.00
_cell.angle_gamma   90.00
#
_symmetry.space_group_name_H-M   'P 1'
#
loop_
_entity.id
_entity.type
_entity.pdbx_description
1 polymer ?
#
loop_
_entity_poly.entity_id
_entity_poly.type
_entity_poly.pdbx_seq_one_letter_code
_entity_poly.pdbx_strand_id
1 'polypeptide(L)'
;MPEDFRDYLRCSSPVEFNLDEHFGNWWGIREIKNIPDEWGPEIGPLVPGRADQYLFFLDHCFWAWAWAISCADDESRGKVVLIAGIEHDKVVADSFTDFVRKYTRSWGDVL
;
A
#
# COMPACT_ATOMS: atom_id res chain seq x y z
N MET A 1 -1.72 9.41 9.56
CA MET A 1 -2.18 9.15 8.17
C MET A 1 -1.90 10.36 7.28
N PRO A 2 -1.23 10.16 6.13
CA PRO A 2 -0.95 11.17 5.10
C PRO A 2 -2.22 11.84 4.57
N GLU A 3 -2.11 13.11 4.17
CA GLU A 3 -3.26 13.93 3.75
C GLU A 3 -3.85 13.47 2.41
N ASP A 4 -3.00 13.22 1.40
CA ASP A 4 -3.45 12.77 0.08
C ASP A 4 -4.12 11.39 0.11
N PHE A 5 -3.61 10.47 0.93
CA PHE A 5 -4.25 9.20 1.18
C PHE A 5 -5.59 9.35 1.90
N ARG A 6 -5.68 10.25 2.89
CA ARG A 6 -6.95 10.55 3.59
C ARG A 6 -8.02 11.04 2.61
N ASP A 7 -7.63 11.90 1.68
CA ASP A 7 -8.57 12.44 0.70
C ASP A 7 -9.04 11.36 -0.28
N TYR A 8 -8.15 10.46 -0.70
CA TYR A 8 -8.54 9.25 -1.46
C TYR A 8 -9.58 8.41 -0.71
N LEU A 9 -9.34 8.09 0.57
CA LEU A 9 -10.27 7.29 1.37
C LEU A 9 -11.65 7.93 1.55
N ARG A 10 -11.73 9.26 1.48
CA ARG A 10 -13.00 9.99 1.63
C ARG A 10 -13.76 10.11 0.32
N CYS A 11 -13.04 10.27 -0.79
CA CYS A 11 -13.62 10.70 -2.05
C CYS A 11 -13.68 9.60 -3.12
N SER A 12 -12.85 8.56 -3.00
CA SER A 12 -12.58 7.67 -4.14
C SER A 12 -12.32 6.21 -3.79
N SER A 13 -12.00 5.87 -2.53
CA SER A 13 -11.81 4.46 -2.19
C SER A 13 -13.08 3.65 -2.45
N PRO A 14 -12.95 2.42 -2.97
CA PRO A 14 -14.11 1.58 -3.21
C PRO A 14 -14.79 1.18 -1.88
N VAL A 15 -16.02 0.70 -1.97
CA VAL A 15 -16.80 0.23 -0.81
C VAL A 15 -16.78 -1.30 -0.71
N GLU A 16 -16.53 -1.97 -1.84
CA GLU A 16 -16.53 -3.41 -2.02
C GLU A 16 -15.32 -3.81 -2.88
N PHE A 17 -15.09 -5.12 -3.03
CA PHE A 17 -14.05 -5.68 -3.88
C PHE A 17 -13.98 -4.99 -5.26
N ASN A 18 -12.80 -4.50 -5.62
CA ASN A 18 -12.61 -3.66 -6.80
C ASN A 18 -11.36 -4.09 -7.58
N LEU A 19 -11.54 -5.17 -8.36
CA LEU A 19 -10.52 -5.68 -9.28
C LEU A 19 -10.48 -4.83 -10.55
N ASP A 20 -9.35 -4.19 -10.81
CA ASP A 20 -9.12 -3.46 -12.04
C ASP A 20 -8.65 -4.37 -13.20
N GLU A 21 -8.46 -3.77 -14.38
CA GLU A 21 -8.02 -4.47 -15.60
C GLU A 21 -6.61 -5.07 -15.51
N HIS A 22 -5.84 -4.69 -14.49
CA HIS A 22 -4.50 -5.19 -14.21
C HIS A 22 -4.48 -6.22 -13.09
N PHE A 23 -5.63 -6.72 -12.62
CA PHE A 23 -5.71 -7.61 -11.45
C PHE A 23 -5.26 -6.94 -10.14
N GLY A 24 -5.24 -5.61 -10.08
CA GLY A 24 -5.12 -4.84 -8.86
C GLY A 24 -6.46 -4.76 -8.15
N ASN A 25 -6.52 -5.23 -6.90
CA ASN A 25 -7.68 -5.07 -6.05
C ASN A 25 -7.45 -3.89 -5.11
N TRP A 26 -8.12 -2.76 -5.39
CA TRP A 26 -8.06 -1.57 -4.53
C TRP A 26 -8.99 -1.77 -3.34
N TRP A 27 -8.48 -1.63 -2.13
CA TRP A 27 -9.23 -2.03 -0.94
C TRP A 27 -10.20 -0.96 -0.50
N GLY A 28 -11.37 -1.41 -0.03
CA GLY A 28 -12.30 -0.51 0.63
C GLY A 28 -11.82 -0.12 2.02
N ILE A 29 -12.27 1.03 2.51
CA ILE A 29 -11.82 1.57 3.81
C ILE A 29 -12.01 0.61 4.99
N ARG A 30 -12.97 -0.31 4.91
CA ARG A 30 -13.25 -1.33 5.95
C ARG A 30 -12.30 -2.51 5.91
N GLU A 31 -11.61 -2.72 4.79
CA GLU A 31 -10.67 -3.82 4.56
C GLU A 31 -9.23 -3.38 4.85
N ILE A 32 -8.96 -2.07 4.81
CA ILE A 32 -7.66 -1.50 5.15
C ILE A 32 -7.28 -1.87 6.58
N LYS A 33 -6.16 -2.57 6.72
CA LYS A 33 -5.55 -2.95 7.99
C LYS A 33 -4.07 -2.63 7.97
N ASN A 34 -3.49 -2.57 9.18
CA ASN A 34 -2.04 -2.50 9.29
C ASN A 34 -1.42 -3.85 8.89
N ILE A 35 -0.10 -3.86 8.67
CA ILE A 35 0.54 -5.10 8.22
C ILE A 35 0.45 -6.23 9.27
N PRO A 36 0.70 -6.00 10.58
CA PRO A 36 0.61 -7.06 11.58
C PRO A 36 -0.77 -7.73 11.69
N ASP A 37 -1.85 -6.97 11.54
CA ASP A 37 -3.22 -7.48 11.64
C ASP A 37 -3.64 -8.30 10.40
N GLU A 38 -2.97 -8.09 9.27
CA GLU A 38 -3.33 -8.71 7.99
C GLU A 38 -2.38 -9.84 7.57
N TRP A 39 -1.07 -9.63 7.73
CA TRP A 39 -0.02 -10.54 7.28
C TRP A 39 0.78 -11.17 8.44
N GLY A 40 0.80 -10.51 9.59
CA GLY A 40 1.60 -10.91 10.75
C GLY A 40 2.90 -10.10 10.91
N PRO A 41 3.71 -10.41 11.94
CA PRO A 41 4.85 -9.58 12.34
C PRO A 41 6.12 -9.76 11.49
N GLU A 42 6.17 -10.79 10.64
CA GLU A 42 7.35 -11.11 9.82
C GLU A 42 7.22 -10.49 8.42
N ILE A 43 7.82 -9.32 8.24
CA ILE A 43 7.96 -8.62 6.96
C ILE A 43 9.44 -8.30 6.77
N GLY A 44 9.84 -8.09 5.52
CA GLY A 44 11.21 -7.82 5.12
C GLY A 44 11.93 -6.62 5.79
N PRO A 45 13.22 -6.46 5.43
CA PRO A 45 14.15 -5.58 6.13
C PRO A 45 13.89 -4.07 5.98
N LEU A 46 12.93 -3.62 5.15
CA LEU A 46 12.58 -2.19 5.06
C LEU A 46 11.50 -1.75 6.04
N VAL A 47 10.73 -2.69 6.62
CA VAL A 47 9.73 -2.39 7.64
C VAL A 47 10.08 -2.90 9.07
N PRO A 48 11.35 -3.11 9.51
CA PRO A 48 11.60 -3.74 10.80
C PRO A 48 11.20 -2.80 11.93
N GLY A 49 10.32 -3.27 12.81
CA GLY A 49 9.90 -2.56 14.01
C GLY A 49 8.91 -1.42 13.79
N ARG A 50 8.35 -1.26 12.58
CA ARG A 50 7.35 -0.22 12.27
C ARG A 50 6.16 -0.72 11.43
N ALA A 51 6.02 -2.04 11.29
CA ALA A 51 4.95 -2.69 10.52
C ALA A 51 3.54 -2.20 10.85
N ASP A 52 3.30 -1.92 12.14
CA ASP A 52 2.05 -1.38 12.68
C ASP A 52 1.72 0.03 12.18
N GLN A 53 2.70 0.75 11.64
CA GLN A 53 2.56 2.09 11.07
C GLN A 53 2.30 2.08 9.56
N TYR A 54 2.23 0.91 8.92
CA TYR A 54 1.92 0.78 7.50
C TYR A 54 0.54 0.21 7.30
N LEU A 55 -0.21 0.74 6.34
CA LEU A 55 -1.56 0.29 6.00
C LEU A 55 -1.58 -0.30 4.59
N PHE A 56 -2.05 -1.53 4.43
CA PHE A 56 -2.33 -2.09 3.11
C PHE A 56 -3.54 -1.40 2.48
N PHE A 57 -3.46 -1.13 1.18
CA PHE A 57 -4.55 -0.48 0.46
C PHE A 57 -4.78 -1.03 -0.95
N LEU A 58 -3.91 -1.92 -1.43
CA LEU A 58 -3.97 -2.52 -2.75
C LEU A 58 -3.19 -3.84 -2.73
N ASP A 59 -3.74 -4.88 -3.34
CA ASP A 59 -3.01 -6.11 -3.68
C ASP A 59 -3.15 -6.40 -5.18
N HIS A 60 -2.23 -7.20 -5.72
CA HIS A 60 -2.24 -7.61 -7.12
C HIS A 60 -2.02 -9.11 -7.25
N CYS A 61 -2.78 -9.73 -8.15
CA CYS A 61 -2.78 -11.19 -8.38
C CYS A 61 -2.98 -12.00 -7.09
N PHE A 62 -3.98 -11.64 -6.27
CA PHE A 62 -4.30 -12.33 -5.02
C PHE A 62 -3.08 -12.43 -4.10
N TRP A 63 -2.58 -11.28 -3.64
CA TRP A 63 -1.45 -11.20 -2.71
C TRP A 63 -0.07 -11.60 -3.24
N ALA A 64 0.10 -11.82 -4.55
CA ALA A 64 1.44 -11.99 -5.10
C ALA A 64 2.31 -10.73 -4.90
N TRP A 65 1.66 -9.57 -4.91
CA TRP A 65 2.22 -8.26 -4.57
C TRP A 65 1.19 -7.48 -3.77
N ALA A 66 1.63 -6.73 -2.76
CA ALA A 66 0.76 -5.83 -2.01
C ALA A 66 1.47 -4.50 -1.76
N TRP A 67 0.70 -3.41 -1.69
CA TRP A 67 1.24 -2.08 -1.40
C TRP A 67 0.72 -1.57 -0.08
N ALA A 68 1.64 -1.02 0.71
CA ALA A 68 1.33 -0.41 1.98
C ALA A 68 1.86 1.02 2.05
N ILE A 69 1.13 1.89 2.74
CA ILE A 69 1.51 3.30 2.93
C ILE A 69 1.93 3.56 4.37
N SER A 70 3.07 4.24 4.55
CA SER A 70 3.54 4.64 5.88
C SER A 70 2.70 5.78 6.44
N CYS A 71 2.16 5.54 7.64
CA CYS A 71 1.48 6.51 8.48
C CYS A 71 2.35 7.06 9.61
N ALA A 72 3.65 6.75 9.63
CA ALA A 72 4.59 7.22 10.62
C ALA A 72 4.67 8.76 10.67
N ASP A 73 5.18 9.30 11.77
CA ASP A 73 5.45 10.73 11.96
C ASP A 73 6.94 11.05 11.75
N ASP A 74 7.51 10.56 10.63
CA ASP A 74 8.92 10.77 10.25
C ASP A 74 9.11 10.88 8.72
N GLU A 75 10.36 10.76 8.24
CA GLU A 75 10.73 10.84 6.82
C GLU A 75 10.12 9.73 5.93
N SER A 76 9.54 8.70 6.53
CA SER A 76 8.82 7.66 5.79
C SER A 76 7.35 8.01 5.53
N ARG A 77 6.79 9.03 6.22
CA ARG A 77 5.37 9.38 6.13
C ARG A 77 4.93 9.58 4.67
N GLY A 78 3.90 8.85 4.26
CA GLY A 78 3.34 8.94 2.91
C GLY A 78 4.04 8.08 1.87
N LYS A 79 5.23 7.55 2.16
CA LYS A 79 5.91 6.63 1.25
C LYS A 79 5.11 5.35 1.11
N VAL A 80 5.06 4.85 -0.13
CA VAL A 80 4.44 3.57 -0.46
C VAL A 80 5.54 2.53 -0.64
N VAL A 81 5.37 1.41 0.06
CA VAL A 81 6.22 0.24 -0.09
C VAL A 81 5.47 -0.86 -0.83
N LEU A 82 6.18 -1.52 -1.72
CA LEU A 82 5.78 -2.81 -2.24
C LEU A 82 6.19 -3.87 -1.22
N ILE A 83 5.30 -4.81 -0.94
CA ILE A 83 5.52 -6.03 -0.16
C ILE A 83 5.37 -7.20 -1.12
N ALA A 84 6.46 -7.92 -1.36
CA ALA A 84 6.53 -9.04 -2.30
C ALA A 84 7.26 -10.24 -1.65
N GLY A 85 6.63 -10.81 -0.63
CA GLY A 85 7.26 -11.84 0.21
C GLY A 85 8.24 -11.25 1.24
N ILE A 86 9.09 -12.11 1.82
CA ILE A 86 9.89 -11.81 3.02
C ILE A 86 11.14 -10.95 2.71
N GLU A 87 11.70 -10.98 1.49
CA GLU A 87 13.00 -10.34 1.19
C GLU A 87 12.94 -9.22 0.14
N HIS A 88 11.75 -8.88 -0.35
CA HIS A 88 11.61 -8.00 -1.52
C HIS A 88 10.72 -6.79 -1.25
N ASP A 89 10.67 -6.31 -0.02
CA ASP A 89 10.09 -5.01 0.23
C ASP A 89 10.95 -3.89 -0.37
N LYS A 90 10.32 -2.83 -0.89
CA LYS A 90 11.01 -1.63 -1.40
C LYS A 90 10.07 -0.44 -1.44
N VAL A 91 10.62 0.76 -1.27
CA VAL A 91 9.89 2.01 -1.52
C VAL A 91 9.70 2.18 -3.02
N VAL A 92 8.45 2.33 -3.45
CA VAL A 92 8.08 2.52 -4.87
C VAL A 92 7.55 3.92 -5.17
N ALA A 93 7.12 4.66 -4.16
CA ALA A 93 6.65 6.04 -4.30
C ALA A 93 6.88 6.88 -3.04
N ASP A 94 7.06 8.19 -3.23
CA ASP A 94 7.29 9.14 -2.14
C ASP A 94 5.99 9.69 -1.52
N SER A 95 4.84 9.45 -2.16
CA SER A 95 3.51 9.85 -1.71
C SER A 95 2.44 8.95 -2.33
N PHE A 96 1.20 9.01 -1.83
CA PHE A 96 0.08 8.30 -2.45
C PHE A 96 -0.23 8.87 -3.85
N THR A 97 -0.16 10.19 -4.01
CA THR A 97 -0.36 10.84 -5.31
C THR A 97 0.69 10.40 -6.34
N ASP A 98 1.96 10.32 -5.94
CA ASP A 98 3.03 9.79 -6.80
C ASP A 98 2.79 8.32 -7.17
N PHE A 99 2.34 7.51 -6.21
CA PHE A 99 1.96 6.12 -6.45
C PHE A 99 0.85 6.02 -7.51
N VAL A 100 -0.26 6.73 -7.35
CA VAL A 100 -1.39 6.71 -8.31
C VAL A 100 -0.93 7.15 -9.70
N ARG A 101 -0.10 8.19 -9.79
CA ARG A 101 0.47 8.66 -11.07
C ARG A 101 1.31 7.59 -11.76
N LYS A 102 2.16 6.86 -11.01
CA LYS A 102 2.98 5.78 -11.55
C LYS A 102 2.10 4.60 -11.97
N TYR A 103 1.22 4.15 -11.08
CA TYR A 103 0.31 3.02 -11.30
C TYR A 103 -0.55 3.20 -12.57
N THR A 104 -1.18 4.37 -12.71
CA THR A 104 -2.05 4.66 -13.87
C THR A 104 -1.30 4.89 -15.18
N ARG A 105 0.00 5.21 -15.12
CA ARG A 105 0.85 5.29 -16.31
C ARG A 105 1.29 3.90 -16.76
N SER A 106 1.81 3.12 -15.82
CA SER A 106 2.21 1.74 -16.00
C SER A 106 2.29 1.08 -14.64
N TRP A 107 1.48 0.06 -14.39
CA TRP A 107 1.50 -0.69 -13.13
C TRP A 107 2.89 -1.27 -12.82
N GLY A 108 3.71 -1.55 -13.84
CA GLY A 108 5.09 -2.00 -13.70
C GLY A 108 6.05 -0.97 -13.07
N ASP A 109 5.70 0.32 -13.07
CA ASP A 109 6.50 1.38 -12.43
C ASP A 109 6.45 1.31 -10.89
N VAL A 110 5.56 0.49 -10.34
CA VAL A 110 5.41 0.27 -8.88
C VAL A 110 5.58 -1.20 -8.46
N LEU A 111 6.11 -2.04 -9.35
CA LEU A 111 6.64 -3.37 -9.03
C LEU A 111 8.09 -3.34 -8.57
#